data_AF-A0A919V923-F1
#
_entry.id   AF-A0A919V923-F1
#
_cell.length_a   1.000
_cell.length_b   1.000
_cell.length_c   1.000
_cell.angle_alpha   90.00
_cell.angle_beta   90.00
_cell.angle_gamma   90.00
#
_symmetry.space_group_name_H-M   'P 1'
#
loop_
_entity.id
_entity.type
_entity.pdbx_description
1 polymer ?
#
loop_
_entity_poly.entity_id
_entity_poly.type
_entity_poly.pdbx_seq_one_letter_code
_entity_poly.pdbx_strand_id
1 'polypeptide(L)'
;MNESAVDILLSPLLALDEIGSLAEIHITYEVKQNGRSHSPSCRQRGKRTNSPMTTSVREFRAQGHHEQACRTCGGGDLPVLTPDQETSVRQLATLLPEREKAARREREAQRAAAVRLQVAEVIDRRAHEVLRGWASRLADERRRIQGQPVQVLTATTACSQEGECVAEAELSINTQTLEMRFRCPDHPGHGRYELGGEPKEVWMFSAPAKYDALALIVAVIAEDAGVWNEVYATRAHDYRVTVAALQAFDEANPQPLDLGLKVTCGLCERRMSFHDEELNSRLPPTYYCDHKHDDGRYHHVSKEDVDDAIDRHLRSRLRGRRHWLMAPELSPAPELVAAYADHLKAKIKTYDDHIGAAKADRFLAHERARIATRLEEVRRIQEHGVFVVAGLDTFADGHWRSTPASDRATELGRALLVDRVVCGRSNIRIVTHFDDHTALYRRLRSEELQREIATARVHLSELEEELAELSGPLA
;
A
#
# COMPACT_ATOMS: atom_id res chain seq x y z
N MET A 1 -24.16 -38.53 -30.75
CA MET A 1 -24.97 -38.93 -29.58
C MET A 1 -26.32 -38.25 -29.75
N ASN A 2 -27.45 -38.95 -29.62
CA ASN A 2 -28.74 -38.26 -29.54
C ASN A 2 -28.80 -37.62 -28.16
N GLU A 3 -28.43 -36.35 -28.06
CA GLU A 3 -28.60 -35.57 -26.83
C GLU A 3 -30.08 -35.54 -26.49
N SER A 4 -30.43 -35.80 -25.24
CA SER A 4 -31.83 -35.76 -24.83
C SER A 4 -32.32 -34.30 -24.84
N ALA A 5 -33.62 -34.10 -25.03
CA ALA A 5 -34.22 -32.76 -24.94
C ALA A 5 -33.91 -32.06 -23.60
N VAL A 6 -33.75 -32.85 -22.53
CA VAL A 6 -33.32 -32.37 -21.21
C VAL A 6 -31.91 -31.79 -21.28
N ASP A 7 -30.96 -32.52 -21.89
CA ASP A 7 -29.56 -32.08 -21.99
C ASP A 7 -29.43 -30.80 -22.84
N ILE A 8 -30.24 -30.68 -23.90
CA ILE A 8 -30.26 -29.50 -24.76
C ILE A 8 -30.81 -28.29 -24.01
N LEU A 9 -32.00 -28.40 -23.40
CA LEU A 9 -32.66 -27.29 -22.71
C LEU A 9 -31.91 -26.83 -21.45
N LEU A 10 -31.15 -27.73 -20.83
CA LEU A 10 -30.35 -27.43 -19.66
C LEU A 10 -28.89 -27.10 -19.97
N SER A 11 -28.50 -27.09 -21.25
CA SER A 11 -27.13 -26.76 -21.64
C SER A 11 -26.76 -25.33 -21.20
N PRO A 12 -25.65 -25.14 -20.48
CA PRO A 12 -25.18 -23.81 -20.11
C PRO A 12 -24.69 -22.99 -21.32
N LEU A 13 -24.55 -23.62 -22.49
CA LEU A 13 -24.08 -22.99 -23.72
C LEU A 13 -25.20 -22.31 -24.54
N LEU A 14 -26.46 -22.49 -24.14
CA LEU A 14 -27.60 -21.79 -24.72
C LEU A 14 -28.09 -20.71 -23.76
N ALA A 15 -28.37 -19.51 -24.26
CA ALA A 15 -28.96 -18.45 -23.47
C ALA A 15 -30.48 -18.65 -23.30
N LEU A 16 -31.07 -18.08 -22.25
CA LEU A 16 -32.49 -18.28 -21.93
C LEU A 16 -33.42 -17.66 -22.98
N ASP A 17 -32.98 -16.60 -23.64
CA ASP A 17 -33.64 -15.96 -24.78
C ASP A 17 -33.62 -16.84 -26.04
N GLU A 18 -32.52 -17.55 -26.30
CA GLU A 18 -32.41 -18.54 -27.38
C GLU A 18 -33.36 -19.74 -27.16
N ILE A 19 -33.55 -20.13 -25.89
CA ILE A 19 -34.51 -21.17 -25.51
C ILE A 19 -35.97 -20.69 -25.67
N GLY A 20 -36.22 -19.39 -25.48
CA GLY A 20 -37.52 -18.76 -25.72
C GLY A 20 -38.65 -19.38 -24.88
N SER A 21 -39.76 -19.71 -25.54
CA SER A 21 -40.95 -20.28 -24.87
C SER A 21 -40.71 -21.67 -24.27
N LEU A 22 -39.65 -22.38 -24.68
CA LEU A 22 -39.27 -23.67 -24.08
C LEU A 22 -38.74 -23.51 -22.65
N ALA A 23 -38.36 -22.29 -22.24
CA ALA A 23 -37.86 -22.01 -20.90
C ALA A 23 -38.97 -22.14 -19.84
N GLU A 24 -40.24 -22.05 -20.25
CA GLU A 24 -41.42 -22.21 -19.38
C GLU A 24 -41.87 -23.68 -19.26
N ILE A 25 -41.22 -24.61 -19.96
CA ILE A 25 -41.48 -26.03 -19.80
C ILE A 25 -41.08 -26.44 -18.39
N HIS A 26 -41.97 -27.15 -17.70
CA HIS A 26 -41.74 -27.57 -16.33
C HIS A 26 -40.93 -28.87 -16.32
N ILE A 27 -39.80 -28.87 -15.64
CA ILE A 27 -38.98 -30.05 -15.41
C ILE A 27 -39.25 -30.58 -14.00
N THR A 28 -39.39 -31.89 -13.87
CA THR A 28 -39.52 -32.56 -12.57
C THR A 28 -38.20 -33.20 -12.18
N TYR A 29 -37.68 -32.87 -11.01
CA TYR A 29 -36.35 -33.26 -10.58
C TYR A 29 -36.30 -33.50 -9.07
N GLU A 30 -35.24 -34.17 -8.64
CA GLU A 30 -34.89 -34.34 -7.23
C GLU A 30 -33.44 -33.93 -7.01
N VAL A 31 -33.19 -33.15 -5.96
CA VAL A 31 -31.84 -32.75 -5.55
C VAL A 31 -31.37 -33.67 -4.43
N LYS A 32 -30.22 -34.31 -4.64
CA LYS A 32 -29.56 -35.10 -3.61
C LYS A 32 -28.89 -34.22 -2.56
N GLN A 33 -28.55 -34.83 -1.42
CA GLN A 33 -27.73 -34.19 -0.38
C GLN A 33 -26.37 -33.68 -0.89
N ASN A 34 -25.83 -34.27 -1.97
CA ASN A 34 -24.59 -33.81 -2.60
C ASN A 34 -24.80 -32.68 -3.64
N GLY A 35 -26.00 -32.09 -3.70
CA GLY A 35 -26.34 -30.99 -4.61
C GLY A 35 -26.69 -31.41 -6.04
N ARG A 36 -26.47 -32.67 -6.43
CA ARG A 36 -26.76 -33.11 -7.81
C ARG A 36 -28.26 -33.30 -8.05
N SER A 37 -28.73 -32.77 -9.17
CA SER A 37 -30.10 -32.95 -9.66
C SER A 37 -30.24 -34.25 -10.45
N HIS A 38 -31.36 -34.94 -10.25
CA HIS A 38 -31.70 -36.20 -10.88
C HIS A 38 -33.16 -36.21 -11.32
N SER A 39 -33.45 -36.97 -12.37
CA SER A 39 -34.81 -37.38 -12.70
C SER A 39 -35.37 -38.32 -11.61
N PRO A 40 -36.66 -38.20 -11.23
CA PRO A 40 -37.31 -39.14 -10.32
C PRO A 40 -37.28 -40.60 -10.83
N SER A 41 -37.19 -40.81 -12.14
CA SER A 41 -37.07 -42.14 -12.74
C SER A 41 -35.62 -42.63 -12.89
N CYS A 42 -34.63 -41.80 -12.54
CA CYS A 42 -33.21 -42.13 -12.69
C CYS A 42 -32.77 -43.29 -11.78
N ARG A 43 -32.23 -44.37 -12.37
CA ARG A 43 -31.69 -45.52 -11.61
C ARG A 43 -30.48 -45.16 -10.73
N GLN A 44 -29.74 -44.12 -11.07
CA GLN A 44 -28.58 -43.64 -10.29
C GLN A 44 -28.96 -42.72 -9.12
N ARG A 45 -30.26 -42.47 -8.91
CA ARG A 45 -30.80 -41.65 -7.83
C ARG A 45 -30.61 -42.27 -6.43
N GLY A 46 -30.52 -43.59 -6.29
CA GLY A 46 -30.40 -44.24 -4.98
C GLY A 46 -31.68 -44.12 -4.12
N LYS A 47 -31.63 -44.55 -2.85
CA LYS A 47 -32.82 -44.77 -1.99
C LYS A 47 -33.18 -43.61 -1.03
N ARG A 48 -32.35 -42.57 -0.90
CA ARG A 48 -32.57 -41.43 0.01
C ARG A 48 -32.47 -40.13 -0.76
N THR A 49 -33.60 -39.59 -1.19
CA THR A 49 -33.73 -38.30 -1.87
C THR A 49 -34.90 -37.52 -1.29
N ASN A 50 -34.86 -36.20 -1.45
CA ASN A 50 -35.98 -35.33 -1.12
C ASN A 50 -37.15 -35.59 -2.07
N SER A 51 -38.36 -35.15 -1.70
CA SER A 51 -39.53 -35.24 -2.58
C SER A 51 -39.27 -34.56 -3.94
N PRO A 52 -39.81 -35.10 -5.04
CA PRO A 52 -39.73 -34.47 -6.35
C PRO A 52 -40.22 -33.01 -6.31
N MET A 53 -39.46 -32.14 -6.98
CA MET A 53 -39.79 -30.74 -7.20
C MET A 53 -40.06 -30.54 -8.69
N THR A 54 -40.98 -29.65 -9.00
CA THR A 54 -41.31 -29.26 -10.38
C THR A 54 -41.19 -27.76 -10.51
N THR A 55 -40.42 -27.30 -11.47
CA THR A 55 -40.13 -25.87 -11.71
C THR A 55 -39.92 -25.67 -13.21
N SER A 56 -39.99 -24.44 -13.71
CA SER A 56 -39.70 -24.19 -15.13
C SER A 56 -38.21 -24.42 -15.46
N VAL A 57 -37.87 -24.71 -16.71
CA VAL A 57 -36.46 -24.77 -17.18
C VAL A 57 -35.73 -23.48 -16.84
N ARG A 58 -36.40 -22.33 -16.96
CA ARG A 58 -35.88 -21.02 -16.57
C ARG A 58 -35.47 -20.99 -15.08
N GLU A 59 -36.39 -21.33 -14.19
CA GLU A 59 -36.15 -21.34 -12.75
C GLU A 59 -35.09 -22.37 -12.36
N PHE A 60 -35.14 -23.56 -12.96
CA PHE A 60 -34.16 -24.62 -12.75
C PHE A 60 -32.74 -24.16 -13.10
N ARG A 61 -32.59 -23.42 -14.21
CA ARG A 61 -31.30 -22.85 -14.63
C ARG A 61 -30.87 -21.69 -13.73
N ALA A 62 -31.79 -20.79 -13.37
CA ALA A 62 -31.51 -19.68 -12.46
C ALA A 62 -31.04 -20.13 -11.07
N GLN A 63 -31.52 -21.29 -10.60
CA GLN A 63 -31.09 -21.92 -9.35
C GLN A 63 -29.76 -22.70 -9.47
N GLY A 64 -29.13 -22.75 -10.66
CA GLY A 64 -27.85 -23.43 -10.87
C GLY A 64 -27.92 -24.96 -10.90
N HIS A 65 -29.13 -25.56 -10.87
CA HIS A 65 -29.29 -27.01 -10.78
C HIS A 65 -28.78 -27.79 -12.00
N HIS A 66 -28.71 -27.13 -13.15
CA HIS A 66 -28.16 -27.68 -14.39
C HIS A 66 -26.64 -27.90 -14.35
N GLU A 67 -25.89 -27.11 -13.55
CA GLU A 67 -24.43 -27.25 -13.42
C GLU A 67 -24.02 -28.55 -12.69
N GLN A 68 -24.94 -29.09 -11.90
CA GLN A 68 -24.75 -30.32 -11.12
C GLN A 68 -25.67 -31.45 -11.56
N ALA A 69 -26.18 -31.39 -12.79
CA ALA A 69 -27.06 -32.41 -13.34
C ALA A 69 -26.39 -33.78 -13.44
N CYS A 70 -27.17 -34.82 -13.14
CA CYS A 70 -26.74 -36.20 -13.36
C CYS A 70 -26.50 -36.46 -14.85
N ARG A 71 -25.25 -36.78 -15.20
CA ARG A 71 -24.82 -37.09 -16.57
C ARG A 71 -25.58 -38.23 -17.27
N THR A 72 -26.30 -39.05 -16.51
CA THR A 72 -27.03 -40.21 -17.04
C THR A 72 -28.49 -39.89 -17.36
N CYS A 73 -29.08 -38.88 -16.71
CA CYS A 73 -30.51 -38.56 -16.88
C CYS A 73 -30.77 -37.07 -17.15
N GLY A 74 -29.73 -36.29 -17.48
CA GLY A 74 -29.83 -34.86 -17.74
C GLY A 74 -30.24 -33.98 -16.56
N GLY A 75 -30.51 -34.55 -15.38
CA GLY A 75 -30.88 -33.81 -14.17
C GLY A 75 -32.37 -33.70 -13.87
N GLY A 76 -33.27 -34.17 -14.75
CA GLY A 76 -34.72 -34.15 -14.52
C GLY A 76 -35.52 -34.82 -15.62
N ASP A 77 -36.81 -35.04 -15.37
CA ASP A 77 -37.78 -35.53 -16.36
C ASP A 77 -38.53 -34.36 -16.98
N LEU A 78 -38.54 -34.29 -18.31
CA LEU A 78 -39.40 -33.37 -19.06
C LEU A 78 -40.75 -34.04 -19.36
N PRO A 79 -41.84 -33.25 -19.46
CA PRO A 79 -43.09 -33.73 -20.02
C PRO A 79 -42.90 -34.12 -21.49
N VAL A 80 -43.84 -34.90 -22.02
CA VAL A 80 -43.90 -35.19 -23.45
C VAL A 80 -44.06 -33.86 -24.20
N LEU A 81 -43.09 -33.55 -25.06
CA LEU A 81 -43.05 -32.31 -25.82
C LEU A 81 -44.08 -32.36 -26.96
N THR A 82 -44.67 -31.21 -27.29
CA THR A 82 -45.48 -31.09 -28.50
C THR A 82 -44.60 -31.17 -29.76
N PRO A 83 -45.14 -31.51 -30.94
CA PRO A 83 -44.35 -31.57 -32.17
C PRO A 83 -43.58 -30.27 -32.49
N ASP A 84 -44.18 -29.12 -32.16
CA ASP A 84 -43.55 -27.79 -32.35
C ASP A 84 -42.41 -27.57 -31.36
N GLN A 85 -42.57 -28.01 -30.11
CA GLN A 85 -41.52 -27.97 -29.09
C GLN A 85 -40.36 -28.90 -29.44
N GLU A 86 -40.64 -30.13 -29.89
CA GLU A 86 -39.61 -31.08 -30.36
C GLU A 86 -38.83 -30.51 -31.55
N THR A 87 -39.51 -29.83 -32.46
CA THR A 87 -38.86 -29.19 -33.61
C THR A 87 -37.95 -28.04 -33.17
N SER A 88 -38.41 -27.23 -32.22
CA SER A 88 -37.61 -26.14 -31.64
C SER A 88 -36.39 -26.67 -30.87
N VAL A 89 -36.54 -27.74 -30.09
CA VAL A 89 -35.41 -28.42 -29.42
C VAL A 89 -34.42 -28.99 -30.42
N ARG A 90 -34.88 -29.62 -31.51
CA ARG A 90 -34.00 -30.11 -32.58
C ARG A 90 -33.23 -29.00 -33.25
N GLN A 91 -33.84 -27.83 -33.47
CA GLN A 91 -33.13 -26.66 -34.00
C GLN A 91 -32.05 -26.18 -33.05
N LEU A 92 -32.34 -26.07 -31.75
CA LEU A 92 -31.35 -25.73 -30.72
C LEU A 92 -30.18 -26.74 -30.66
N ALA A 93 -30.47 -28.03 -30.83
CA ALA A 93 -29.45 -29.08 -30.86
C ALA A 93 -28.41 -28.88 -31.99
N THR A 94 -28.81 -28.27 -33.11
CA THR A 94 -27.88 -27.99 -34.22
C THR A 94 -26.85 -26.92 -33.89
N LEU A 95 -27.13 -26.05 -32.91
CA LEU A 95 -26.24 -24.96 -32.51
C LEU A 95 -25.16 -25.42 -31.52
N LEU A 96 -25.45 -26.45 -30.73
CA LEU A 96 -24.58 -26.90 -29.64
C LEU A 96 -23.16 -27.32 -30.09
N PRO A 97 -22.96 -28.09 -31.18
CA PRO A 97 -21.61 -28.51 -31.58
C PRO A 97 -20.63 -27.37 -31.85
N GLU A 98 -21.07 -26.30 -32.53
CA GLU A 98 -20.22 -25.13 -32.79
C GLU A 98 -19.97 -24.31 -31.52
N ARG A 99 -20.97 -24.19 -30.63
CA ARG A 99 -20.80 -23.52 -29.32
C ARG A 99 -19.85 -24.30 -28.40
N GLU A 100 -19.92 -25.63 -28.38
CA GLU A 100 -18.99 -26.47 -27.63
C GLU A 100 -17.55 -26.32 -28.13
N LYS A 101 -17.37 -26.27 -29.46
CA LYS A 101 -16.07 -26.02 -30.09
C LYS A 101 -15.53 -24.63 -29.75
N ALA A 102 -16.37 -23.60 -29.78
CA ALA A 102 -16.01 -22.25 -29.35
C ALA A 102 -15.64 -22.21 -27.86
N ALA A 103 -16.45 -22.81 -26.98
CA ALA A 103 -16.20 -22.87 -25.54
C ALA A 103 -14.96 -23.70 -25.18
N ARG A 104 -14.60 -24.69 -26.01
CA ARG A 104 -13.34 -25.44 -25.88
C ARG A 104 -12.15 -24.56 -26.25
N ARG A 105 -12.20 -23.88 -27.40
CA ARG A 105 -11.15 -22.95 -27.85
C ARG A 105 -10.92 -21.83 -26.83
N GLU A 106 -11.99 -21.28 -26.28
CA GLU A 106 -11.92 -20.27 -25.21
C GLU A 106 -11.22 -20.81 -23.97
N ARG A 107 -11.60 -22.00 -23.48
CA ARG A 107 -10.93 -22.65 -22.34
C ARG A 107 -9.46 -22.97 -22.63
N GLU A 108 -9.12 -23.38 -23.85
CA GLU A 108 -7.74 -23.62 -24.27
C GLU A 108 -6.94 -22.31 -24.32
N ALA A 109 -7.53 -21.23 -24.84
CA ALA A 109 -6.92 -19.90 -24.87
C ALA A 109 -6.68 -19.36 -23.45
N GLN A 110 -7.66 -19.51 -22.55
CA GLN A 110 -7.54 -19.14 -21.14
C GLN A 110 -6.44 -19.93 -20.43
N ARG A 111 -6.36 -21.25 -20.66
CA ARG A 111 -5.28 -22.09 -20.10
C ARG A 111 -3.93 -21.67 -20.64
N ALA A 112 -3.81 -21.43 -21.94
CA ALA A 112 -2.57 -20.95 -22.55
C ALA A 112 -2.16 -19.59 -21.99
N ALA A 113 -3.12 -18.67 -21.77
CA ALA A 113 -2.86 -17.39 -21.14
C ALA A 113 -2.38 -17.54 -19.69
N ALA A 114 -3.01 -18.43 -18.90
CA ALA A 114 -2.58 -18.72 -17.53
C ALA A 114 -1.16 -19.31 -17.47
N VAL A 115 -0.82 -20.22 -18.38
CA VAL A 115 0.54 -20.76 -18.50
C VAL A 115 1.55 -19.68 -18.85
N ARG A 116 1.23 -18.79 -19.80
CA ARG A 116 2.10 -17.65 -20.15
C ARG A 116 2.34 -16.74 -18.94
N LEU A 117 1.29 -16.44 -18.17
CA LEU A 117 1.40 -15.63 -16.96
C LEU A 117 2.30 -16.31 -15.90
N GLN A 118 2.11 -17.60 -15.68
CA GLN A 118 2.93 -18.35 -14.72
C GLN A 118 4.41 -18.38 -15.12
N VAL A 119 4.71 -18.60 -16.41
CA VAL A 119 6.08 -18.53 -16.93
C VAL A 119 6.66 -17.13 -16.71
N ALA A 120 5.85 -16.09 -16.94
CA ALA A 120 6.26 -14.72 -16.74
C ALA A 120 6.63 -14.41 -15.28
N GLU A 121 5.81 -14.81 -14.32
CA GLU A 121 6.10 -14.64 -12.89
C GLU A 121 7.37 -15.39 -12.45
N VAL A 122 7.66 -16.55 -13.06
CA VAL A 122 8.89 -17.31 -12.78
C VAL A 122 10.12 -16.56 -13.27
N ILE A 123 10.08 -16.01 -14.49
CA ILE A 123 11.18 -15.23 -15.07
C ILE A 123 11.40 -13.95 -14.27
N ASP A 124 10.33 -13.21 -13.97
CA ASP A 124 10.39 -11.97 -13.18
C ASP A 124 11.01 -12.20 -11.80
N ARG A 125 10.60 -13.25 -11.10
CA ARG A 125 11.20 -13.64 -9.81
C ARG A 125 12.68 -13.99 -9.95
N ARG A 126 13.07 -14.79 -10.94
CA ARG A 126 14.48 -15.14 -11.19
C ARG A 126 15.32 -13.90 -11.46
N ALA A 127 14.80 -12.95 -12.23
CA ALA A 127 15.48 -11.69 -12.52
C ALA A 127 15.76 -10.88 -11.25
N HIS A 128 14.76 -10.76 -10.38
CA HIS A 128 14.91 -10.09 -9.09
C HIS A 128 15.88 -10.81 -8.14
N GLU A 129 15.92 -12.16 -8.17
CA GLU A 129 16.89 -12.93 -7.38
C GLU A 129 18.33 -12.69 -7.83
N VAL A 130 18.56 -12.59 -9.15
CA VAL A 130 19.86 -12.22 -9.72
C VAL A 130 20.24 -10.80 -9.33
N LEU A 131 19.32 -9.84 -9.51
CA LEU A 131 19.52 -8.44 -9.13
C LEU A 131 19.90 -8.27 -7.65
N ARG A 132 19.31 -9.07 -6.75
CA ARG A 132 19.59 -9.03 -5.30
C ARG A 132 20.90 -9.72 -4.89
N GLY A 133 21.58 -10.40 -5.80
CA GLY A 133 22.89 -11.00 -5.53
C GLY A 133 22.88 -12.20 -4.55
N TRP A 134 21.78 -12.95 -4.45
CA TRP A 134 21.72 -14.13 -3.58
C TRP A 134 22.63 -15.26 -4.09
N ALA A 135 23.74 -15.52 -3.39
CA ALA A 135 24.84 -16.36 -3.87
C ALA A 135 24.43 -17.76 -4.36
N SER A 136 23.50 -18.44 -3.67
CA SER A 136 23.02 -19.77 -4.07
C SER A 136 22.15 -19.74 -5.33
N ARG A 137 21.26 -18.75 -5.45
CA ARG A 137 20.39 -18.55 -6.62
C ARG A 137 21.18 -18.12 -7.84
N LEU A 138 22.19 -17.28 -7.64
CA LEU A 138 23.09 -16.85 -8.70
C LEU A 138 23.89 -18.03 -9.26
N ALA A 139 24.34 -18.95 -8.40
CA ALA A 139 25.03 -20.17 -8.83
C ALA A 139 24.13 -21.11 -9.64
N ASP A 140 22.87 -21.26 -9.23
CA ASP A 140 21.87 -22.04 -9.99
C ASP A 140 21.64 -21.44 -11.38
N GLU A 141 21.51 -20.12 -11.45
CA GLU A 141 21.28 -19.43 -12.71
C GLU A 141 22.49 -19.55 -13.63
N ARG A 142 23.71 -19.30 -13.13
CA ARG A 142 24.97 -19.51 -13.87
C ARG A 142 25.10 -20.92 -14.46
N ARG A 143 24.62 -21.95 -13.75
CA ARG A 143 24.61 -23.33 -14.27
C ARG A 143 23.66 -23.50 -15.45
N ARG A 144 22.50 -22.83 -15.46
CA ARG A 144 21.53 -22.90 -16.57
C ARG A 144 22.08 -22.27 -17.85
N ILE A 145 22.82 -21.19 -17.71
CA ILE A 145 23.38 -20.42 -18.84
C ILE A 145 24.81 -20.84 -19.22
N GLN A 146 25.37 -21.89 -18.60
CA GLN A 146 26.79 -22.29 -18.74
C GLN A 146 27.22 -22.64 -20.18
N GLY A 147 26.28 -22.81 -21.12
CA GLY A 147 26.53 -23.04 -22.55
C GLY A 147 26.25 -21.86 -23.47
N GLN A 148 25.83 -20.70 -22.94
CA GLN A 148 25.54 -19.50 -23.74
C GLN A 148 26.83 -18.72 -24.09
N PRO A 149 26.86 -17.97 -25.22
CA PRO A 149 28.00 -17.15 -25.57
C PRO A 149 28.25 -16.04 -24.54
N VAL A 150 29.52 -15.82 -24.22
CA VAL A 150 29.94 -14.74 -23.33
C VAL A 150 29.81 -13.43 -24.08
N GLN A 151 28.95 -12.56 -23.57
CA GLN A 151 28.73 -11.22 -24.08
C GLN A 151 28.59 -10.26 -22.89
N VAL A 152 28.75 -8.97 -23.15
CA VAL A 152 28.41 -7.93 -22.19
C VAL A 152 27.23 -7.18 -22.80
N LEU A 153 26.08 -7.22 -22.13
CA LEU A 153 24.93 -6.42 -22.51
C LEU A 153 25.00 -5.11 -21.74
N THR A 154 24.70 -4.00 -22.41
CA THR A 154 24.77 -2.65 -21.86
C THR A 154 23.47 -1.90 -22.06
N ALA A 155 23.08 -1.09 -21.08
CA ALA A 155 21.99 -0.13 -21.16
C ALA A 155 22.46 1.22 -20.61
N THR A 156 21.84 2.30 -21.06
CA THR A 156 22.01 3.62 -20.44
C THR A 156 20.88 3.88 -19.46
N THR A 157 21.22 4.48 -18.32
CA THR A 157 20.25 4.84 -17.28
C THR A 157 20.60 6.19 -16.67
N ALA A 158 19.65 6.83 -16.00
CA ALA A 158 19.95 8.05 -15.25
C ALA A 158 20.89 7.73 -14.08
N CYS A 159 21.86 8.59 -13.82
CA CYS A 159 22.72 8.41 -12.66
C CYS A 159 21.88 8.38 -11.36
N SER A 160 22.16 7.42 -10.49
CA SER A 160 21.41 7.18 -9.25
C SER A 160 21.70 8.17 -8.12
N GLN A 161 22.52 9.20 -8.37
CA GLN A 161 22.81 10.25 -7.39
C GLN A 161 21.74 11.33 -7.50
N GLU A 162 20.67 11.19 -6.71
CA GLU A 162 19.51 12.08 -6.75
C GLU A 162 19.91 13.55 -6.60
N GLY A 163 19.43 14.41 -7.52
CA GLY A 163 19.56 15.86 -7.44
C GLY A 163 20.93 16.47 -7.72
N GLU A 164 22.00 15.68 -7.78
CA GLU A 164 23.38 16.19 -7.94
C GLU A 164 24.02 15.82 -9.28
N CYS A 165 23.57 14.74 -9.94
CA CYS A 165 24.18 14.24 -11.17
C CYS A 165 23.15 14.02 -12.28
N VAL A 166 23.29 14.73 -13.40
CA VAL A 166 22.40 14.63 -14.58
C VAL A 166 22.95 13.72 -15.69
N ALA A 167 24.13 13.12 -15.50
CA ALA A 167 24.71 12.24 -16.51
C ALA A 167 23.93 10.94 -16.71
N GLU A 168 23.98 10.43 -17.95
CA GLU A 168 23.63 9.06 -18.26
C GLU A 168 24.76 8.12 -17.82
N ALA A 169 24.43 7.21 -16.94
CA ALA A 169 25.31 6.15 -16.49
C ALA A 169 25.18 4.92 -17.40
N GLU A 170 26.30 4.22 -17.57
CA GLU A 170 26.33 2.92 -18.23
C GLU A 170 26.03 1.83 -17.21
N LEU A 171 25.05 1.01 -17.52
CA LEU A 171 24.77 -0.24 -16.81
C LEU A 171 25.15 -1.40 -17.72
N SER A 172 25.89 -2.37 -17.20
CA SER A 172 26.27 -3.56 -17.97
C SER A 172 26.10 -4.84 -17.17
N ILE A 173 25.81 -5.95 -17.87
CA ILE A 173 25.79 -7.31 -17.32
C ILE A 173 26.69 -8.21 -18.15
N ASN A 174 27.55 -8.97 -17.48
CA ASN A 174 28.24 -10.09 -18.13
C ASN A 174 27.27 -11.28 -18.22
N THR A 175 26.99 -11.75 -19.44
CA THR A 175 25.97 -12.79 -19.65
C THR A 175 26.31 -14.10 -18.96
N GLN A 176 27.58 -14.42 -18.73
CA GLN A 176 28.00 -15.69 -18.11
C GLN A 176 28.09 -15.62 -16.58
N THR A 177 28.61 -14.51 -16.05
CA THR A 177 28.79 -14.35 -14.60
C THR A 177 27.56 -13.74 -13.95
N LEU A 178 26.64 -13.14 -14.73
CA LEU A 178 25.54 -12.32 -14.25
C LEU A 178 26.00 -11.19 -13.32
N GLU A 179 27.27 -10.82 -13.41
CA GLU A 179 27.84 -9.69 -12.67
C GLU A 179 27.40 -8.42 -13.36
N MET A 180 26.72 -7.57 -12.60
CA MET A 180 26.35 -6.24 -13.06
C MET A 180 27.37 -5.20 -12.67
N ARG A 181 27.49 -4.18 -13.50
CA ARG A 181 28.37 -3.04 -13.27
C ARG A 181 27.65 -1.75 -13.62
N PHE A 182 27.75 -0.78 -12.73
CA PHE A 182 27.28 0.58 -12.95
C PHE A 182 28.47 1.51 -13.07
N ARG A 183 28.45 2.39 -14.07
CA ARG A 183 29.50 3.38 -14.32
C ARG A 183 28.88 4.73 -14.66
N CYS A 184 28.98 5.67 -13.74
CA CYS A 184 28.74 7.07 -14.04
C CYS A 184 29.99 7.70 -14.69
N PRO A 185 29.86 8.44 -15.80
CA PRO A 185 30.99 9.11 -16.43
C PRO A 185 31.54 10.27 -15.58
N ASP A 186 30.69 10.92 -14.79
CA ASP A 186 31.05 12.12 -14.04
C ASP A 186 31.78 11.82 -12.73
N HIS A 187 31.45 10.72 -12.06
CA HIS A 187 32.11 10.35 -10.80
C HIS A 187 32.06 8.84 -10.52
N PRO A 188 33.22 8.18 -10.27
CA PRO A 188 33.30 6.73 -10.08
C PRO A 188 32.66 6.23 -8.77
N GLY A 189 32.39 7.14 -7.82
CA GLY A 189 31.68 6.85 -6.58
C GLY A 189 30.15 6.96 -6.66
N HIS A 190 29.58 7.47 -7.76
CA HIS A 190 28.12 7.53 -7.89
C HIS A 190 27.50 6.12 -7.93
N GLY A 191 26.34 5.97 -7.29
CA GLY A 191 25.69 4.67 -7.15
C GLY A 191 26.33 3.74 -6.11
N ARG A 192 27.21 4.26 -5.26
CA ARG A 192 27.85 3.53 -4.17
C ARG A 192 27.76 4.30 -2.84
N TYR A 193 27.45 3.61 -1.76
CA TYR A 193 27.58 4.14 -0.38
C TYR A 193 28.62 3.36 0.40
N GLU A 194 29.43 4.03 1.23
CA GLU A 194 30.33 3.35 2.16
C GLU A 194 29.56 2.86 3.39
N LEU A 195 29.50 1.54 3.57
CA LEU A 195 28.95 0.90 4.77
C LEU A 195 30.07 0.14 5.48
N GLY A 196 30.47 0.59 6.66
CA GLY A 196 31.55 -0.05 7.42
C GLY A 196 32.93 0.02 6.74
N GLY A 197 33.16 1.00 5.88
CA GLY A 197 34.41 1.15 5.12
C GLY A 197 34.45 0.39 3.78
N GLU A 198 33.37 -0.30 3.41
CA GLU A 198 33.24 -0.93 2.10
C GLU A 198 32.22 -0.21 1.22
N PRO A 199 32.54 0.11 -0.05
CA PRO A 199 31.56 0.63 -0.99
C PRO A 199 30.53 -0.46 -1.34
N LYS A 200 29.25 -0.18 -1.08
CA LYS A 200 28.10 -1.00 -1.46
C LYS A 200 27.38 -0.35 -2.63
N GLU A 201 27.05 -1.16 -3.63
CA GLU A 201 26.30 -0.74 -4.81
C GLU A 201 24.84 -0.50 -4.44
N VAL A 202 24.40 0.76 -4.49
CA VAL A 202 23.03 1.17 -4.12
C VAL A 202 22.19 1.61 -5.30
N TRP A 203 22.81 1.78 -6.46
CA TRP A 203 22.11 2.02 -7.72
C TRP A 203 21.03 0.95 -8.00
N MET A 204 21.21 -0.29 -7.50
CA MET A 204 20.25 -1.39 -7.60
C MET A 204 18.89 -1.10 -6.93
N PHE A 205 18.89 -0.15 -5.99
CA PHE A 205 17.70 0.28 -5.25
C PHE A 205 17.14 1.60 -5.79
N SER A 206 17.90 2.32 -6.61
CA SER A 206 17.43 3.52 -7.31
C SER A 206 16.61 3.16 -8.54
N ALA A 207 15.49 3.83 -8.74
CA ALA A 207 14.36 3.23 -9.43
C ALA A 207 14.13 3.62 -10.91
N PRO A 208 15.10 4.22 -11.63
CA PRO A 208 15.23 3.90 -13.06
C PRO A 208 16.20 2.72 -13.26
N ALA A 209 17.39 2.80 -12.67
CA ALA A 209 18.48 1.85 -12.88
C ALA A 209 18.11 0.41 -12.53
N LYS A 210 17.25 0.21 -11.51
CA LYS A 210 16.67 -1.09 -11.17
C LYS A 210 15.94 -1.75 -12.34
N TYR A 211 15.12 -1.02 -13.10
CA TYR A 211 14.37 -1.63 -14.21
C TYR A 211 15.22 -1.85 -15.44
N ASP A 212 16.14 -0.92 -15.72
CA ASP A 212 17.11 -1.09 -16.79
C ASP A 212 17.99 -2.33 -16.50
N ALA A 213 18.32 -2.58 -15.24
CA ALA A 213 18.99 -3.80 -14.79
C ALA A 213 18.15 -5.05 -14.98
N LEU A 214 16.87 -5.02 -14.60
CA LEU A 214 15.98 -6.16 -14.79
C LEU A 214 15.80 -6.48 -16.28
N ALA A 215 15.72 -5.45 -17.15
CA ALA A 215 15.70 -5.65 -18.59
C ALA A 215 16.94 -6.39 -19.09
N LEU A 216 18.14 -5.94 -18.68
CA LEU A 216 19.40 -6.61 -19.01
C LEU A 216 19.47 -8.05 -18.48
N ILE A 217 19.05 -8.29 -17.24
CA ILE A 217 19.04 -9.64 -16.65
C ILE A 217 18.08 -10.55 -17.41
N VAL A 218 16.87 -10.08 -17.71
CA VAL A 218 15.87 -10.89 -18.41
C VAL A 218 16.28 -11.21 -19.83
N ALA A 219 16.96 -10.31 -20.52
CA ALA A 219 17.57 -10.62 -21.82
C ALA A 219 18.56 -11.81 -21.76
N VAL A 220 19.16 -12.08 -20.60
CA VAL A 220 20.05 -13.25 -20.41
C VAL A 220 19.27 -14.49 -19.99
N ILE A 221 18.34 -14.37 -19.05
CA ILE A 221 17.67 -15.54 -18.45
C ILE A 221 16.43 -16.02 -19.23
N ALA A 222 15.87 -15.17 -20.09
CA ALA A 222 14.77 -15.52 -20.98
C ALA A 222 15.31 -15.65 -22.41
N GLU A 223 15.23 -16.85 -22.96
CA GLU A 223 15.66 -17.18 -24.33
C GLU A 223 14.87 -16.43 -25.44
N ASP A 224 13.89 -15.60 -25.05
CA ASP A 224 13.10 -14.70 -25.90
C ASP A 224 13.18 -13.26 -25.36
N ALA A 225 14.33 -12.60 -25.58
CA ALA A 225 14.64 -11.28 -25.02
C ALA A 225 13.70 -10.16 -25.53
N GLY A 226 13.06 -10.32 -26.70
CA GLY A 226 12.31 -9.24 -27.36
C GLY A 226 11.08 -8.78 -26.56
N VAL A 227 10.22 -9.73 -26.17
CA VAL A 227 8.97 -9.44 -25.44
C VAL A 227 9.26 -8.93 -24.04
N TRP A 228 10.32 -9.43 -23.41
CA TRP A 228 10.69 -9.05 -22.05
C TRP A 228 11.34 -7.67 -21.94
N ASN A 229 12.18 -7.31 -22.93
CA ASN A 229 12.78 -5.99 -23.00
C ASN A 229 11.69 -4.91 -23.12
N GLU A 230 10.66 -5.14 -23.94
CA GLU A 230 9.52 -4.23 -24.04
C GLU A 230 8.79 -4.08 -22.70
N VAL A 231 8.49 -5.19 -22.01
CA VAL A 231 7.81 -5.17 -20.71
C VAL A 231 8.57 -4.36 -19.66
N TYR A 232 9.88 -4.60 -19.50
CA TYR A 232 10.67 -3.87 -18.52
C TYR A 232 10.94 -2.42 -18.94
N ALA A 233 11.08 -2.15 -20.24
CA ALA A 233 11.17 -0.78 -20.76
C ALA A 233 9.90 0.01 -20.47
N THR A 234 8.72 -0.57 -20.69
CA THR A 234 7.43 0.04 -20.33
C THR A 234 7.35 0.28 -18.83
N ARG A 235 7.74 -0.69 -17.99
CA ARG A 235 7.77 -0.48 -16.52
C ARG A 235 8.73 0.63 -16.10
N ALA A 236 9.92 0.69 -16.68
CA ALA A 236 10.91 1.74 -16.41
C ALA A 236 10.39 3.11 -16.84
N HIS A 237 9.69 3.17 -17.99
CA HIS A 237 9.06 4.38 -18.48
C HIS A 237 7.93 4.84 -17.56
N ASP A 238 6.96 3.97 -17.29
CA ASP A 238 5.80 4.28 -16.43
C ASP A 238 6.24 4.67 -15.01
N TYR A 239 7.28 4.04 -14.47
CA TYR A 239 7.87 4.43 -13.19
C TYR A 239 8.38 5.88 -13.24
N ARG A 240 9.20 6.22 -14.24
CA ARG A 240 9.76 7.56 -14.42
C ARG A 240 8.67 8.61 -14.61
N VAL A 241 7.68 8.31 -15.44
CA VAL A 241 6.52 9.18 -15.69
C VAL A 241 5.72 9.40 -14.39
N THR A 242 5.49 8.34 -13.61
CA THR A 242 4.77 8.45 -12.34
C THR A 242 5.51 9.32 -11.34
N VAL A 243 6.81 9.09 -11.14
CA VAL A 243 7.62 9.89 -10.21
C VAL A 243 7.67 11.35 -10.65
N ALA A 244 7.92 11.61 -11.95
CA ALA A 244 7.93 12.97 -12.48
C ALA A 244 6.56 13.67 -12.32
N ALA A 245 5.45 12.96 -12.54
CA ALA A 245 4.12 13.50 -12.34
C ALA A 245 3.85 13.84 -10.87
N LEU A 246 4.28 13.00 -9.93
CA LEU A 246 4.16 13.28 -8.49
C LEU A 246 5.02 14.47 -8.05
N GLN A 247 6.25 14.58 -8.55
CA GLN A 247 7.13 15.72 -8.29
C GLN A 247 6.55 17.02 -8.85
N ALA A 248 6.11 17.01 -10.11
CA ALA A 248 5.46 18.16 -10.73
C ALA A 248 4.16 18.56 -10.00
N PHE A 249 3.41 17.58 -9.50
CA PHE A 249 2.24 17.84 -8.66
C PHE A 249 2.62 18.54 -7.36
N ASP A 250 3.65 18.08 -6.66
CA ASP A 250 4.13 18.66 -5.39
C ASP A 250 4.69 20.09 -5.59
N GLU A 251 5.39 20.33 -6.69
CA GLU A 251 5.90 21.66 -7.07
C GLU A 251 4.76 22.64 -7.40
N ALA A 252 3.77 22.19 -8.18
CA ALA A 252 2.64 23.02 -8.58
C ALA A 252 1.61 23.23 -7.46
N ASN A 253 1.53 22.30 -6.50
CA ASN A 253 0.55 22.30 -5.42
C ASN A 253 1.27 22.11 -4.07
N PRO A 254 1.91 23.16 -3.53
CA PRO A 254 2.57 23.08 -2.24
C PRO A 254 1.63 22.53 -1.16
N GLN A 255 2.15 21.63 -0.33
CA GLN A 255 1.37 20.99 0.71
C GLN A 255 0.74 22.03 1.66
N PRO A 256 -0.60 22.09 1.78
CA PRO A 256 -1.28 23.14 2.55
C PRO A 256 -1.13 22.97 4.07
N LEU A 257 -0.79 21.77 4.53
CA LEU A 257 -0.66 21.44 5.94
C LEU A 257 0.41 20.36 6.17
N ASP A 258 1.42 20.66 6.98
CA ASP A 258 2.44 19.71 7.42
C ASP A 258 2.06 19.13 8.78
N LEU A 259 1.54 17.91 8.78
CA LEU A 259 1.17 17.15 9.99
C LEU A 259 2.33 16.23 10.46
N GLY A 260 3.55 16.41 9.93
CA GLY A 260 4.72 15.58 10.25
C GLY A 260 5.69 16.30 11.17
N LEU A 261 6.55 15.52 11.85
CA LEU A 261 7.60 16.08 12.68
C LEU A 261 8.64 16.82 11.80
N LYS A 262 8.95 18.07 12.14
CA LYS A 262 9.97 18.86 11.45
C LYS A 262 11.36 18.58 12.02
N VAL A 263 12.04 17.58 11.49
CA VAL A 263 13.43 17.26 11.85
C VAL A 263 14.39 17.96 10.90
N THR A 264 15.38 18.66 11.46
CA THR A 264 16.36 19.46 10.72
C THR A 264 17.78 19.10 11.14
N CYS A 265 18.70 19.14 10.17
CA CYS A 265 20.10 18.91 10.43
C CYS A 265 20.71 20.14 11.11
N GLY A 266 21.30 19.97 12.29
CA GLY A 266 21.98 21.03 13.03
C GLY A 266 23.30 21.50 12.42
N LEU A 267 23.76 20.87 11.33
CA LEU A 267 24.97 21.26 10.60
C LEU A 267 24.67 22.18 9.41
N CYS A 268 23.56 21.97 8.70
CA CYS A 268 23.21 22.75 7.50
C CYS A 268 21.80 23.36 7.53
N GLU A 269 21.06 23.17 8.62
CA GLU A 269 19.70 23.65 8.88
C GLU A 269 18.61 23.12 7.91
N ARG A 270 18.96 22.24 6.97
CA ARG A 270 18.01 21.62 6.05
C ARG A 270 17.14 20.58 6.76
N ARG A 271 15.92 20.39 6.25
CA ARG A 271 15.04 19.29 6.67
C ARG A 271 15.73 17.95 6.40
N MET A 272 15.62 17.03 7.34
CA MET A 272 16.11 15.66 7.20
C MET A 272 14.99 14.78 6.64
N SER A 273 15.37 13.89 5.73
CA SER A 273 14.49 12.87 5.14
C SER A 273 14.35 11.69 6.10
N PHE A 274 13.11 11.24 6.31
CA PHE A 274 12.84 10.08 7.14
C PHE A 274 12.86 8.82 6.27
N HIS A 275 13.70 7.86 6.63
CA HIS A 275 13.74 6.55 6.01
C HIS A 275 13.20 5.54 7.02
N ASP A 276 12.03 5.00 6.69
CA ASP A 276 11.47 3.86 7.42
C ASP A 276 12.33 2.62 7.18
N GLU A 277 12.18 1.61 8.04
CA GLU A 277 12.88 0.34 7.93
C GLU A 277 12.64 -0.25 6.52
N GLU A 278 13.65 -0.19 5.64
CA GLU A 278 13.51 -0.84 4.33
C GLU A 278 13.25 -2.32 4.59
N LEU A 279 12.21 -2.88 3.94
CA LEU A 279 11.97 -4.32 3.95
C LEU A 279 13.25 -5.06 3.53
N ASN A 280 13.95 -5.63 4.51
CA ASN A 280 15.24 -6.35 4.47
C ASN A 280 16.53 -5.56 4.76
N SER A 281 16.47 -4.28 5.11
CA SER A 281 17.65 -3.60 5.69
C SER A 281 17.74 -3.92 7.19
N ARG A 282 18.95 -4.14 7.71
CA ARG A 282 19.21 -4.19 9.16
C ARG A 282 19.30 -2.78 9.77
N LEU A 283 18.89 -1.76 9.02
CA LEU A 283 19.05 -0.37 9.42
C LEU A 283 17.79 0.05 10.16
N PRO A 284 17.89 0.48 11.43
CA PRO A 284 16.73 0.98 12.16
C PRO A 284 16.17 2.23 11.48
N PRO A 285 14.87 2.56 11.68
CA PRO A 285 14.28 3.79 11.17
C PRO A 285 15.14 5.00 11.54
N THR A 286 15.52 5.81 10.55
CA THR A 286 16.57 6.83 10.71
C THR A 286 16.24 8.07 9.88
N TYR A 287 16.56 9.25 10.44
CA TYR A 287 16.55 10.50 9.72
C TYR A 287 17.92 10.74 9.09
N TYR A 288 17.93 11.10 7.81
CA TYR A 288 19.15 11.40 7.05
C TYR A 288 19.13 12.85 6.55
N CYS A 289 20.29 13.50 6.59
CA CYS A 289 20.50 14.73 5.86
C CYS A 289 20.98 14.38 4.46
N ASP A 290 20.24 14.81 3.43
CA ASP A 290 20.56 14.53 2.03
C ASP A 290 21.74 15.37 1.51
N HIS A 291 22.32 16.22 2.37
CA HIS A 291 23.47 17.05 2.04
C HIS A 291 24.74 16.48 2.66
N LYS A 292 25.76 16.29 1.83
CA LYS A 292 27.10 15.91 2.29
C LYS A 292 27.77 17.09 2.98
N HIS A 293 28.27 16.88 4.20
CA HIS A 293 28.90 17.94 4.99
C HIS A 293 30.41 18.02 4.75
N ASP A 294 31.07 19.04 5.31
CA ASP A 294 32.51 19.32 5.16
C ASP A 294 33.42 18.15 5.58
N ASP A 295 32.94 17.24 6.43
CA ASP A 295 33.65 16.02 6.82
C ASP A 295 33.52 14.88 5.78
N GLY A 296 32.87 15.15 4.66
CA GLY A 296 32.61 14.21 3.59
C GLY A 296 31.57 13.14 3.93
N ARG A 297 30.79 13.31 5.01
CA ARG A 297 29.79 12.34 5.46
C ARG A 297 28.38 12.92 5.45
N TYR A 298 27.40 12.03 5.33
CA TYR A 298 26.00 12.35 5.56
C TYR A 298 25.69 12.26 7.04
N HIS A 299 25.02 13.27 7.58
CA HIS A 299 24.57 13.26 8.97
C HIS A 299 23.28 12.44 9.09
N HIS A 300 23.22 11.54 10.08
CA HIS A 300 22.05 10.71 10.34
C HIS A 300 21.82 10.57 11.84
N VAL A 301 20.56 10.41 12.24
CA VAL A 301 20.14 10.21 13.63
C VAL A 301 19.00 9.20 13.67
N SER A 302 19.07 8.22 14.57
CA SER A 302 18.02 7.22 14.69
C SER A 302 16.68 7.87 15.09
N LYS A 303 15.56 7.31 14.61
CA LYS A 303 14.23 7.78 15.02
C LYS A 303 14.00 7.59 16.52
N GLU A 304 14.51 6.50 17.08
CA GLU A 304 14.40 6.21 18.51
C GLU A 304 15.06 7.31 19.36
N ASP A 305 16.26 7.75 19.00
CA ASP A 305 16.95 8.84 19.73
C ASP A 305 16.16 10.16 19.65
N VAL A 306 15.57 10.45 18.49
CA VAL A 306 14.71 11.64 18.28
C VAL A 306 13.45 11.55 19.14
N ASP A 307 12.74 10.43 19.08
CA ASP A 307 11.51 10.20 19.83
C ASP A 307 11.77 10.27 21.35
N ASP A 308 12.86 9.68 21.84
CA ASP A 308 13.24 9.74 23.25
C ASP A 308 13.71 11.14 23.69
N ALA A 309 14.35 11.91 22.81
CA ALA A 309 14.68 13.30 23.09
C ALA A 309 13.43 14.18 23.21
N ILE A 310 12.46 14.01 22.29
CA ILE A 310 11.16 14.70 22.32
C ILE A 310 10.43 14.34 23.61
N ASP A 311 10.27 13.06 23.89
CA ASP A 311 9.50 12.57 25.03
C ASP A 311 10.12 13.07 26.35
N ARG A 312 11.46 13.09 26.49
CA ARG A 312 12.13 13.66 27.67
C ARG A 312 11.96 15.18 27.77
N HIS A 313 11.98 15.89 26.66
CA HIS A 313 11.80 17.34 26.66
C HIS A 313 10.37 17.72 27.05
N LEU A 314 9.38 17.11 26.41
CA LEU A 314 7.95 17.32 26.69
C LEU A 314 7.61 16.98 28.14
N ARG A 315 8.15 15.88 28.69
CA ARG A 315 8.07 15.53 30.13
C ARG A 315 8.44 16.68 31.04
N SER A 316 9.59 17.28 30.77
CA SER A 316 10.14 18.33 31.62
C SER A 316 9.32 19.60 31.50
N ARG A 317 8.92 19.97 30.27
CA ARG A 317 8.23 21.24 30.00
C ARG A 317 6.76 21.26 30.43
N LEU A 318 6.07 20.13 30.29
CA LEU A 318 4.62 20.03 30.51
C LEU A 318 4.26 19.41 31.85
N ARG A 319 5.24 19.22 32.74
CA ARG A 319 5.01 18.71 34.09
C ARG A 319 4.02 19.59 34.85
N GLY A 320 2.87 19.03 35.22
CA GLY A 320 1.81 19.75 35.93
C GLY A 320 0.92 20.63 35.06
N ARG A 321 1.19 20.74 33.75
CA ARG A 321 0.53 21.67 32.81
C ARG A 321 -0.30 20.95 31.75
N ARG A 322 -1.07 19.93 32.17
CA ARG A 322 -1.85 19.06 31.26
C ARG A 322 -2.83 19.84 30.38
N HIS A 323 -3.43 20.90 30.92
CA HIS A 323 -4.38 21.74 30.20
C HIS A 323 -3.74 22.50 29.01
N TRP A 324 -2.41 22.59 28.92
CA TRP A 324 -1.71 23.23 27.79
C TRP A 324 -1.72 22.36 26.53
N LEU A 325 -1.89 21.04 26.68
CA LEU A 325 -1.91 20.08 25.57
C LEU A 325 -3.12 20.23 24.65
N MET A 326 -4.18 20.85 25.16
CA MET A 326 -5.45 21.05 24.48
C MET A 326 -5.66 22.51 24.07
N ALA A 327 -4.58 23.30 24.01
CA ALA A 327 -4.65 24.69 23.60
C ALA A 327 -5.15 24.76 22.13
N PRO A 328 -6.22 25.54 21.83
CA PRO A 328 -6.81 25.58 20.49
C PRO A 328 -5.83 25.94 19.36
N GLU A 329 -4.76 26.67 19.67
CA GLU A 329 -3.73 27.12 18.73
C GLU A 329 -2.86 25.98 18.20
N LEU A 330 -2.85 24.85 18.92
CA LEU A 330 -2.21 23.63 18.44
C LEU A 330 -3.07 22.95 17.36
N SER A 331 -4.38 23.25 17.30
CA SER A 331 -5.23 22.69 16.27
C SER A 331 -5.05 23.43 14.95
N PRO A 332 -4.80 22.72 13.84
CA PRO A 332 -4.85 23.34 12.52
C PRO A 332 -6.27 23.83 12.23
N ALA A 333 -6.36 24.90 11.44
CA ALA A 333 -7.65 25.44 11.00
C ALA A 333 -8.43 24.38 10.18
N PRO A 334 -9.75 24.21 10.40
CA PRO A 334 -10.54 23.21 9.69
C PRO A 334 -10.46 23.31 8.16
N GLU A 335 -10.33 24.52 7.63
CA GLU A 335 -10.21 24.79 6.19
C GLU A 335 -8.88 24.24 5.63
N LEU A 336 -7.79 24.32 6.39
CA LEU A 336 -6.49 23.74 6.01
C LEU A 336 -6.52 22.22 6.04
N VAL A 337 -7.21 21.63 7.03
CA VAL A 337 -7.40 20.18 7.10
C VAL A 337 -8.21 19.69 5.88
N ALA A 338 -9.28 20.39 5.53
CA ALA A 338 -10.08 20.07 4.34
C ALA A 338 -9.29 20.23 3.04
N ALA A 339 -8.55 21.34 2.88
CA ALA A 339 -7.67 21.55 1.73
C ALA A 339 -6.60 20.46 1.62
N TYR A 340 -6.05 19.99 2.73
CA TYR A 340 -5.06 18.91 2.73
C TYR A 340 -5.66 17.56 2.33
N ALA A 341 -6.89 17.25 2.78
CA ALA A 341 -7.60 16.05 2.34
C ALA A 341 -7.79 16.06 0.81
N ASP A 342 -8.20 17.19 0.24
CA ASP A 342 -8.42 17.32 -1.20
C ASP A 342 -7.10 17.28 -1.99
N HIS A 343 -6.03 17.89 -1.46
CA HIS A 343 -4.67 17.77 -2.00
C HIS A 343 -4.23 16.29 -2.06
N LEU A 344 -4.40 15.52 -0.98
CA LEU A 344 -4.03 14.10 -0.95
C LEU A 344 -4.87 13.26 -1.93
N LYS A 345 -6.18 13.53 -2.06
CA LYS A 345 -7.03 12.88 -3.07
C LYS A 345 -6.53 13.16 -4.49
N ALA A 346 -6.19 14.42 -4.79
CA ALA A 346 -5.67 14.81 -6.08
C ALA A 346 -4.29 14.16 -6.36
N LYS A 347 -3.45 14.01 -5.34
CA LYS A 347 -2.16 13.30 -5.45
C LYS A 347 -2.35 11.81 -5.73
N ILE A 348 -3.28 11.14 -5.04
CA ILE A 348 -3.64 9.74 -5.31
C ILE A 348 -4.16 9.59 -6.75
N LYS A 349 -5.02 10.52 -7.20
CA LYS A 349 -5.50 10.49 -8.58
C LYS A 349 -4.35 10.65 -9.58
N THR A 350 -3.44 11.59 -9.33
CA THR A 350 -2.24 11.79 -10.17
C THR A 350 -1.40 10.51 -10.24
N TYR A 351 -1.20 9.82 -9.11
CA TYR A 351 -0.56 8.50 -9.08
C TYR A 351 -1.31 7.49 -9.95
N ASP A 352 -2.61 7.32 -9.72
CA ASP A 352 -3.44 6.29 -10.37
C ASP A 352 -3.54 6.51 -11.89
N ASP A 353 -3.54 7.77 -12.34
CA ASP A 353 -3.57 8.14 -13.76
C ASP A 353 -2.25 7.81 -14.49
N HIS A 354 -1.11 7.71 -13.78
CA HIS A 354 0.22 7.54 -14.39
C HIS A 354 0.92 6.19 -14.10
N ILE A 355 0.48 5.44 -13.08
CA ILE A 355 1.18 4.25 -12.56
C ILE A 355 1.38 3.13 -13.59
N GLY A 356 0.46 2.99 -14.56
CA GLY A 356 0.56 2.03 -15.67
C GLY A 356 1.01 0.61 -15.26
N ALA A 357 2.04 0.11 -15.94
CA ALA A 357 2.69 -1.16 -15.68
C ALA A 357 3.61 -1.15 -14.44
N ALA A 358 4.01 0.03 -13.94
CA ALA A 358 4.84 0.18 -12.75
C ALA A 358 4.07 -0.11 -11.45
N LYS A 359 2.76 -0.41 -11.51
CA LYS A 359 1.94 -0.84 -10.35
C LYS A 359 2.47 -2.07 -9.61
N ALA A 360 3.30 -2.88 -10.27
CA ALA A 360 3.95 -4.05 -9.65
C ALA A 360 5.15 -3.66 -8.78
N ASP A 361 5.58 -2.39 -8.83
CA ASP A 361 6.69 -1.91 -8.03
C ASP A 361 6.31 -1.74 -6.57
N ARG A 362 7.20 -2.20 -5.69
CA ARG A 362 6.97 -2.13 -4.24
C ARG A 362 7.15 -0.72 -3.69
N PHE A 363 8.07 0.08 -4.25
CA PHE A 363 8.30 1.44 -3.77
C PHE A 363 7.11 2.33 -4.13
N LEU A 364 6.65 2.33 -5.39
CA LEU A 364 5.46 3.09 -5.78
C LEU A 364 4.20 2.61 -5.04
N ALA A 365 4.03 1.28 -4.86
CA ALA A 365 2.92 0.76 -4.06
C ALA A 365 2.98 1.23 -2.60
N HIS A 366 4.16 1.26 -1.99
CA HIS A 366 4.36 1.79 -0.65
C HIS A 366 4.08 3.29 -0.58
N GLU A 367 4.55 4.06 -1.57
CA GLU A 367 4.29 5.50 -1.67
C GLU A 367 2.79 5.80 -1.75
N ARG A 368 2.08 5.08 -2.62
CA ARG A 368 0.62 5.19 -2.72
C ARG A 368 -0.08 4.83 -1.41
N ALA A 369 0.38 3.76 -0.74
CA ALA A 369 -0.16 3.36 0.56
C ALA A 369 0.07 4.45 1.62
N ARG A 370 1.27 5.05 1.65
CA ARG A 370 1.62 6.16 2.54
C ARG A 370 0.69 7.35 2.36
N ILE A 371 0.44 7.78 1.10
CA ILE A 371 -0.48 8.87 0.79
C ILE A 371 -1.91 8.52 1.23
N ALA A 372 -2.35 7.28 1.01
CA ALA A 372 -3.67 6.81 1.41
C ALA A 372 -3.85 6.76 2.95
N THR A 373 -2.86 6.25 3.67
CA THR A 373 -2.85 6.26 5.15
C THR A 373 -2.92 7.68 5.68
N ARG A 374 -2.20 8.62 5.06
CA ARG A 374 -2.26 10.04 5.44
C ARG A 374 -3.63 10.66 5.16
N LEU A 375 -4.27 10.32 4.03
CA LEU A 375 -5.63 10.79 3.73
C LEU A 375 -6.62 10.28 4.79
N GLU A 376 -6.48 9.03 5.22
CA GLU A 376 -7.33 8.46 6.26
C GLU A 376 -7.12 9.15 7.62
N GLU A 377 -5.87 9.43 7.99
CA GLU A 377 -5.57 10.23 9.19
C GLU A 377 -6.23 11.62 9.14
N VAL A 378 -6.14 12.31 8.00
CA VAL A 378 -6.76 13.63 7.81
C VAL A 378 -8.29 13.56 7.91
N ARG A 379 -8.92 12.53 7.34
CA ARG A 379 -10.37 12.30 7.49
C ARG A 379 -10.76 12.08 8.94
N ARG A 380 -9.99 11.27 9.67
CA ARG A 380 -10.22 11.09 11.11
C ARG A 380 -10.10 12.40 11.87
N ILE A 381 -9.17 13.29 11.51
CA ILE A 381 -9.05 14.63 12.10
C ILE A 381 -10.32 15.46 11.83
N GLN A 382 -10.88 15.40 10.63
CA GLN A 382 -12.12 16.10 10.29
C GLN A 382 -13.32 15.60 11.10
N GLU A 383 -13.40 14.29 11.33
CA GLU A 383 -14.53 13.64 11.99
C GLU A 383 -14.46 13.73 13.53
N HIS A 384 -13.27 13.53 14.09
CA HIS A 384 -13.08 13.34 15.54
C HIS A 384 -12.29 14.48 16.20
N GLY A 385 -11.71 15.39 15.42
CA GLY A 385 -10.82 16.45 15.89
C GLY A 385 -9.38 15.99 16.07
N VAL A 386 -8.45 16.94 15.93
CA VAL A 386 -7.01 16.64 15.88
C VAL A 386 -6.47 16.06 17.19
N PHE A 387 -6.96 16.51 18.33
CA PHE A 387 -6.43 16.12 19.64
C PHE A 387 -6.69 14.64 19.96
N VAL A 388 -7.86 14.14 19.56
CA VAL A 388 -8.24 12.73 19.71
C VAL A 388 -7.38 11.85 18.80
N VAL A 389 -7.22 12.22 17.53
CA VAL A 389 -6.37 11.47 16.59
C VAL A 389 -4.90 11.50 17.00
N ALA A 390 -4.46 12.61 17.58
CA ALA A 390 -3.12 12.79 18.14
C ALA A 390 -2.89 12.04 19.47
N GLY A 391 -3.94 11.48 20.08
CA GLY A 391 -3.90 10.82 21.39
C GLY A 391 -3.53 11.77 22.54
N LEU A 392 -3.74 13.08 22.37
CA LEU A 392 -3.38 14.10 23.36
C LEU A 392 -4.35 14.15 24.54
N ASP A 393 -5.58 13.69 24.34
CA ASP A 393 -6.57 13.45 25.39
C ASP A 393 -6.08 12.41 26.42
N THR A 394 -5.63 11.26 25.93
CA THR A 394 -5.07 10.17 26.73
C THR A 394 -3.76 10.59 27.39
N PHE A 395 -2.98 11.42 26.71
CA PHE A 395 -1.75 12.01 27.24
C PHE A 395 -2.01 12.95 28.43
N ALA A 396 -3.10 13.74 28.40
CA ALA A 396 -3.45 14.69 29.45
C ALA A 396 -3.88 14.01 30.77
N ASP A 397 -4.40 12.78 30.73
CA ASP A 397 -4.88 12.05 31.90
C ASP A 397 -3.77 11.48 32.79
N GLY A 398 -2.49 11.64 32.41
CA GLY A 398 -1.37 11.62 33.35
C GLY A 398 -0.71 10.29 33.61
N HIS A 399 -0.95 9.31 32.74
CA HIS A 399 -0.41 7.96 32.89
C HIS A 399 1.03 7.82 32.41
N TRP A 400 1.70 8.94 32.12
CA TRP A 400 3.03 9.04 31.51
C TRP A 400 4.15 8.21 32.17
N ARG A 401 4.04 7.86 33.46
CA ARG A 401 5.05 7.05 34.16
C ARG A 401 4.88 5.54 33.96
N SER A 402 3.72 5.08 33.53
CA SER A 402 3.35 3.66 33.46
C SER A 402 2.82 3.23 32.09
N THR A 403 2.66 4.16 31.13
CA THR A 403 2.19 3.83 29.79
C THR A 403 3.26 3.06 29.01
N PRO A 404 2.93 1.87 28.44
CA PRO A 404 3.80 1.16 27.51
C PRO A 404 4.19 2.05 26.32
N ALA A 405 5.24 1.67 25.59
CA ALA A 405 5.68 2.43 24.40
C ALA A 405 4.56 2.66 23.36
N SER A 406 3.55 1.79 23.34
CA SER A 406 2.35 1.89 22.50
C SER A 406 1.39 3.03 22.84
N ASP A 407 1.46 3.58 24.06
CA ASP A 407 0.55 4.61 24.58
C ASP A 407 1.25 5.98 24.75
N ARG A 408 2.40 6.17 24.08
CA ARG A 408 3.07 7.47 23.95
C ARG A 408 2.28 8.35 22.96
N ALA A 409 2.50 9.66 22.99
CA ALA A 409 1.93 10.56 21.97
C ALA A 409 2.20 10.00 20.58
N THR A 410 1.17 9.97 19.73
CA THR A 410 1.34 9.54 18.34
C THR A 410 2.34 10.47 17.64
N GLU A 411 2.84 10.07 16.48
CA GLU A 411 3.72 10.95 15.70
C GLU A 411 3.07 12.30 15.39
N LEU A 412 1.75 12.29 15.12
CA LEU A 412 0.93 13.49 15.02
C LEU A 412 0.94 14.30 16.33
N GLY A 413 0.71 13.67 17.49
CA GLY A 413 0.76 14.36 18.78
C GLY A 413 2.11 15.02 19.05
N ARG A 414 3.23 14.35 18.72
CA ARG A 414 4.56 14.96 18.80
C ARG A 414 4.70 16.14 17.83
N ALA A 415 4.23 16.00 16.60
CA ALA A 415 4.28 17.07 15.61
C ALA A 415 3.44 18.31 16.00
N LEU A 416 2.35 18.14 16.74
CA LEU A 416 1.55 19.26 17.25
C LEU A 416 2.22 19.99 18.41
N LEU A 417 2.97 19.28 19.25
CA LEU A 417 3.61 19.85 20.44
C LEU A 417 5.00 20.42 20.16
N VAL A 418 5.67 19.93 19.12
CA VAL A 418 7.04 20.26 18.74
C VAL A 418 7.05 21.08 17.46
N ASP A 419 7.57 22.30 17.54
CA ASP A 419 7.71 23.18 16.37
C ASP A 419 8.82 22.66 15.44
N ARG A 420 9.97 22.29 16.01
CA ARG A 420 11.07 21.65 15.27
C ARG A 420 12.02 20.87 16.17
N VAL A 421 12.68 19.88 15.56
CA VAL A 421 13.80 19.13 16.12
C VAL A 421 15.06 19.48 15.34
N VAL A 422 16.12 19.84 16.05
CA VAL A 422 17.43 20.15 15.47
C VAL A 422 18.42 19.08 15.93
N CYS A 423 18.84 18.24 14.99
CA CYS A 423 19.77 17.14 15.22
C CYS A 423 21.20 17.59 14.92
N GLY A 424 22.00 17.87 15.95
CA GLY A 424 23.45 18.07 15.83
C GLY A 424 24.23 16.76 16.00
N ARG A 425 25.56 16.83 15.85
CA ARG A 425 26.45 15.65 15.91
C ARG A 425 26.39 14.87 17.21
N SER A 426 26.14 15.56 18.33
CA SER A 426 26.17 14.97 19.67
C SER A 426 24.98 15.38 20.53
N ASN A 427 24.01 16.08 19.95
CA ASN A 427 22.87 16.60 20.68
C ASN A 427 21.63 16.70 19.78
N ILE A 428 20.47 16.48 20.40
CA ILE A 428 19.17 16.70 19.77
C ILE A 428 18.51 17.83 20.56
N ARG A 429 18.24 18.95 19.89
CA ARG A 429 17.57 20.10 20.48
C ARG A 429 16.11 20.11 20.03
N ILE A 430 15.21 20.12 21.00
CA ILE A 430 13.77 20.21 20.78
C ILE A 430 13.34 21.66 20.98
N VAL A 431 12.59 22.20 20.02
CA VAL A 431 11.94 23.51 20.11
C VAL A 431 10.45 23.28 20.12
N THR A 432 9.75 23.84 21.10
CA THR A 432 8.31 23.59 21.31
C THR A 432 7.53 24.88 21.32
N HIS A 433 6.22 24.78 21.13
CA HIS A 433 5.31 25.92 21.32
C HIS A 433 5.24 26.40 22.78
N PHE A 434 5.86 25.67 23.72
CA PHE A 434 5.85 25.96 25.16
C PHE A 434 7.17 26.50 25.69
N ASP A 435 8.12 26.86 24.82
CA ASP A 435 9.33 27.54 25.26
C ASP A 435 9.03 28.97 25.71
N ASP A 436 9.78 29.48 26.70
CA ASP A 436 9.42 30.71 27.45
C ASP A 436 9.24 31.98 26.59
N HIS A 437 9.82 31.97 25.40
CA HIS A 437 9.82 33.08 24.45
C HIS A 437 8.64 33.04 23.46
N THR A 438 7.86 31.95 23.39
CA THR A 438 6.75 31.84 22.44
C THR A 438 5.52 32.62 22.88
N ALA A 439 4.69 33.03 21.92
CA ALA A 439 3.43 33.71 22.23
C ALA A 439 2.45 32.81 22.98
N LEU A 440 2.38 31.52 22.60
CA LEU A 440 1.51 30.54 23.24
C LEU A 440 1.89 30.36 24.72
N TYR A 441 3.19 30.19 25.02
CA TYR A 441 3.65 30.06 26.40
C TYR A 441 3.24 31.26 27.25
N ARG A 442 3.51 32.48 26.77
CA ARG A 442 3.22 33.71 27.51
C ARG A 442 1.73 33.82 27.82
N ARG A 443 0.86 33.49 26.86
CA ARG A 443 -0.59 33.54 27.07
C ARG A 443 -1.05 32.49 28.07
N LEU A 444 -0.71 31.22 27.85
CA LEU A 444 -1.12 30.12 28.73
C LEU A 444 -0.61 30.32 30.16
N ARG A 445 0.62 30.81 30.33
CA ARG A 445 1.16 31.13 31.65
C ARG A 445 0.48 32.33 32.29
N SER A 446 0.08 33.34 31.50
CA SER A 446 -0.67 34.49 32.03
C SER A 446 -2.06 34.06 32.51
N GLU A 447 -2.76 33.22 31.77
CA GLU A 447 -4.07 32.65 32.17
C GLU A 447 -3.95 31.77 33.42
N GLU A 448 -2.86 31.00 33.54
CA GLU A 448 -2.56 30.20 34.72
C GLU A 448 -2.29 31.09 35.95
N LEU A 449 -1.44 32.11 35.80
CA LEU A 449 -1.14 33.08 36.86
C LEU A 449 -2.39 33.86 37.30
N GLN A 450 -3.26 34.24 36.37
CA GLN A 450 -4.54 34.90 36.70
C GLN A 450 -5.45 33.99 37.53
N ARG A 451 -5.50 32.68 37.21
CA ARG A 451 -6.24 31.70 38.01
C ARG A 451 -5.62 31.50 39.38
N GLU A 452 -4.29 31.35 39.47
CA GLU A 452 -3.56 31.25 40.74
C GLU A 452 -3.81 32.48 41.64
N ILE A 453 -3.76 33.70 41.07
CA ILE A 453 -4.06 34.95 41.79
C ILE A 453 -5.52 34.99 42.25
N ALA A 454 -6.47 34.58 41.41
CA ALA A 454 -7.88 34.54 41.78
C ALA A 454 -8.12 33.58 42.95
N THR A 455 -7.55 32.37 42.90
CA THR A 455 -7.61 31.40 44.01
C THR A 455 -6.97 31.93 45.28
N ALA A 456 -5.79 32.55 45.18
CA ALA A 456 -5.11 33.13 46.34
C ALA A 456 -5.92 34.26 46.98
N ARG A 457 -6.63 35.07 46.18
CA ARG A 457 -7.54 36.12 46.69
C ARG A 457 -8.73 35.55 47.44
N VAL A 458 -9.35 34.49 46.93
CA VAL A 458 -10.45 33.80 47.63
C VAL A 458 -9.96 33.27 48.97
N HIS A 459 -8.81 32.58 48.98
CA HIS A 459 -8.25 32.03 50.21
C HIS A 459 -7.84 33.11 51.22
N LEU A 460 -7.32 34.25 50.75
CA LEU A 460 -7.02 35.40 51.61
C LEU A 460 -8.29 35.93 52.27
N SER A 461 -9.38 36.08 51.51
CA SER A 461 -10.67 36.54 52.06
C SER A 461 -11.25 35.55 53.08
N GLU A 462 -11.14 34.24 52.85
CA GLU A 462 -11.53 33.21 53.84
C GLU A 462 -10.74 33.34 55.14
N LEU A 463 -9.42 33.51 55.06
CA LEU A 463 -8.56 33.70 56.24
C LEU A 463 -8.84 35.02 56.98
N GLU A 464 -9.18 36.09 56.25
CA GLU A 464 -9.57 37.37 56.83
C GLU A 464 -10.91 37.27 57.60
N GLU A 465 -11.88 36.51 57.07
CA GLU A 465 -13.14 36.20 57.76
C GLU A 465 -12.90 35.36 59.03
N GLU A 466 -12.12 34.28 58.94
CA GLU A 466 -11.75 33.46 60.10
C GLU A 466 -11.03 34.28 61.20
N LEU A 467 -10.11 35.17 60.79
CA LEU A 467 -9.41 36.05 61.73
C LEU A 467 -10.38 37.04 62.39
N ALA A 468 -11.35 37.58 61.66
CA ALA A 468 -12.37 38.48 62.19
C ALA A 468 -13.29 37.78 63.20
N GLU A 469 -13.65 36.51 62.96
CA GLU A 469 -14.41 35.68 63.90
C GLU A 469 -13.63 35.41 65.20
N LEU A 470 -12.34 35.11 65.08
CA LEU A 470 -11.44 34.89 66.23
C LEU A 470 -11.12 36.18 67.01
N SER A 471 -11.22 37.34 66.35
CA SER A 471 -10.96 38.67 66.92
C SER A 471 -12.23 39.35 67.46
N GLY A 472 -13.38 38.65 67.51
CA GLY A 472 -14.61 39.12 68.14
C GLY A 472 -14.38 39.56 69.60
N PRO A 473 -15.21 40.47 70.14
CA PRO A 473 -14.91 41.19 71.38
C PRO A 473 -14.67 40.20 72.52
N LEU A 474 -13.48 40.30 73.13
CA LEU A 474 -13.17 39.71 74.43
C LEU A 474 -14.26 40.17 75.42
N ALA A 475 -15.21 39.29 75.71
CA ALA A 475 -16.19 39.47 76.79
C ALA A 475 -15.55 39.15 78.14
#